data_AF-A0A5K1DM66-F1
#
_entry.id   AF-A0A5K1DM66-F1
#
_cell.length_a   1.000
_cell.length_b   1.000
_cell.length_c   1.000
_cell.angle_alpha   90.00
_cell.angle_beta   90.00
_cell.angle_gamma   90.00
#
_symmetry.space_group_name_H-M   'P 1'
#
loop_
_entity.id
_entity.type
_entity.pdbx_description
1 polymer ?
#
loop_
_entity_poly.entity_id
_entity_poly.type
_entity_poly.pdbx_seq_one_letter_code
_entity_poly.pdbx_strand_id
1 'polypeptide(L)'
;DILLASALLKPAPAHAMQTARFNNTGVDVDGVPRVYVKTMMDKVLEHEVQDAMIKKWPPHKVVALNSDHCLFFSAPEQFTEVLLK
;
A
#
# COMPACT_ATOMS: atom_id res chain seq x y z
N ASP A 1 0.05 25.58 14.31
CA ASP A 1 -0.47 24.34 13.66
C ASP A 1 0.61 23.46 13.05
N ILE A 2 1.42 23.92 12.09
CA ILE A 2 2.45 23.08 11.41
C ILE A 2 3.51 22.51 12.38
N LEU A 3 4.03 23.32 13.32
CA LEU A 3 5.03 22.86 14.31
C LEU A 3 4.47 21.79 15.27
N LEU A 4 3.22 21.97 15.74
CA LEU A 4 2.56 21.01 16.61
C LEU A 4 2.23 19.71 15.85
N ALA A 5 1.71 19.82 14.62
CA ALA A 5 1.46 18.66 13.77
C ALA A 5 2.75 17.86 13.50
N SER A 6 3.86 18.55 13.21
CA SER A 6 5.15 17.91 12.96
C SER A 6 5.71 17.20 14.19
N ALA A 7 5.49 17.74 15.40
CA ALA A 7 5.92 17.11 16.65
C ALA A 7 5.08 15.89 17.04
N LEU A 8 3.82 15.82 16.57
CA LEU A 8 2.88 14.72 16.87
C LEU A 8 2.93 13.60 15.82
N LEU A 9 3.34 13.91 14.59
CA LEU A 9 3.45 12.93 13.52
C LEU A 9 4.64 11.99 13.77
N LYS A 10 4.37 10.70 13.83
CA LYS A 10 5.43 9.69 13.81
C LYS A 10 6.01 9.60 12.40
N PRO A 11 7.34 9.49 12.25
CA PRO A 11 7.95 9.28 10.94
C PRO A 11 7.37 8.04 10.24
N ALA A 12 7.24 8.11 8.92
CA ALA A 12 6.84 6.96 8.13
C ALA A 12 7.85 5.80 8.33
N PRO A 13 7.41 4.53 8.33
CA PRO A 13 8.27 3.38 8.62
C PRO A 13 9.14 2.99 7.41
N ALA A 14 9.94 3.93 6.91
CA ALA A 14 10.77 3.78 5.71
C ALA A 14 11.70 2.56 5.78
N HIS A 15 12.29 2.32 6.95
CA HIS A 15 13.17 1.16 7.15
C HIS A 15 12.42 -0.16 6.93
N ALA A 16 11.24 -0.33 7.51
CA ALA A 16 10.44 -1.54 7.36
C ALA A 16 10.02 -1.76 5.90
N MET A 17 9.66 -0.70 5.16
CA MET A 17 9.31 -0.81 3.73
C MET A 17 10.47 -1.35 2.88
N GLN A 18 11.71 -1.04 3.24
CA GLN A 18 12.90 -1.50 2.52
C GLN A 18 13.37 -2.89 2.96
N THR A 19 13.33 -3.16 4.27
CA THR A 19 13.99 -4.33 4.87
C THR A 19 13.04 -5.48 5.21
N ALA A 20 11.72 -5.26 5.23
CA ALA A 20 10.76 -6.32 5.55
C ALA A 20 10.92 -7.52 4.61
N ARG A 21 11.05 -8.70 5.20
CA ARG A 21 11.10 -9.99 4.52
C ARG A 21 10.18 -10.95 5.28
N PHE A 22 9.51 -11.81 4.55
CA PHE A 22 8.87 -12.98 5.15
C PHE A 22 9.97 -14.02 5.35
N ASN A 23 10.25 -14.38 6.60
CA ASN A 23 11.11 -15.51 6.90
C ASN A 23 10.29 -16.79 6.70
N ASN A 24 10.91 -17.87 6.22
CA ASN A 24 10.27 -19.19 6.07
C ASN A 24 10.00 -19.84 7.44
N THR A 25 9.21 -19.18 8.30
CA THR A 25 8.89 -19.61 9.67
C THR A 25 7.84 -20.74 9.72
N GLY A 26 7.54 -21.37 8.58
CA GLY A 26 6.54 -22.43 8.46
C GLY A 26 5.10 -21.93 8.29
N VAL A 27 4.86 -20.61 8.32
CA VAL A 27 3.57 -20.02 7.94
C VAL A 27 3.59 -19.78 6.44
N ASP A 28 2.64 -20.38 5.73
CA ASP A 28 2.44 -20.14 4.30
C ASP A 28 1.83 -18.76 4.07
N VAL A 29 2.69 -17.75 4.02
CA VAL A 29 2.31 -16.35 3.74
C VAL A 29 1.80 -16.15 2.31
N ASP A 30 2.09 -17.09 1.41
CA ASP A 30 1.66 -17.06 0.02
C ASP A 30 0.30 -17.75 -0.19
N GLY A 31 -0.10 -18.63 0.72
CA GLY A 31 -1.42 -19.25 0.75
C GLY A 31 -2.57 -18.31 1.10
N VAL A 32 -2.28 -17.11 1.62
CA VAL A 32 -3.30 -16.09 1.90
C VAL A 32 -3.60 -15.29 0.63
N PRO A 33 -4.86 -15.21 0.17
CA PRO A 33 -5.25 -14.36 -0.95
C PRO A 33 -4.90 -12.89 -0.70
N ARG A 34 -4.12 -12.31 -1.60
CA ARG A 34 -3.70 -10.90 -1.54
C ARG A 34 -4.33 -10.10 -2.67
N VAL A 35 -4.86 -8.93 -2.35
CA VAL A 35 -5.32 -7.93 -3.32
C VAL A 35 -4.42 -6.71 -3.19
N TYR A 36 -3.85 -6.27 -4.31
CA TYR A 36 -3.09 -5.03 -4.37
C TYR A 36 -3.94 -3.93 -5.00
N VAL A 37 -4.06 -2.79 -4.31
CA VAL A 37 -4.78 -1.61 -4.82
C VAL A 37 -3.74 -0.57 -5.27
N LYS A 38 -3.66 -0.35 -6.59
CA LYS A 38 -2.76 0.62 -7.22
C LYS A 38 -3.42 1.99 -7.23
N THR A 39 -2.69 3.00 -6.77
CA THR A 39 -3.11 4.40 -6.67
C THR A 39 -2.54 5.19 -7.85
N MET A 40 -3.41 5.64 -8.76
CA MET A 40 -2.94 6.21 -10.04
C MET A 40 -2.46 7.66 -9.95
N MET A 41 -2.77 8.39 -8.88
CA MET A 41 -2.30 9.77 -8.64
C MET A 41 -1.36 9.87 -7.43
N ASP A 42 -0.73 8.76 -7.06
CA ASP A 42 0.21 8.70 -5.95
C ASP A 42 1.46 9.54 -6.23
N LYS A 43 1.81 10.41 -5.27
CA LYS A 43 3.01 11.26 -5.31
C LYS A 43 4.06 10.85 -4.27
N VAL A 44 3.78 9.81 -3.49
CA VAL A 44 4.67 9.23 -2.49
C VAL A 44 5.34 7.98 -3.06
N LEU A 45 4.56 7.14 -3.75
CA LEU A 45 5.04 5.93 -4.43
C LEU A 45 4.75 6.01 -5.93
N GLU A 46 5.78 6.27 -6.71
CA GLU A 46 5.72 6.29 -8.18
C GLU A 46 5.19 4.96 -8.75
N HIS A 47 4.61 5.00 -9.95
CA HIS A 47 3.97 3.83 -10.56
C HIS A 47 4.95 2.68 -10.76
N GLU A 48 6.20 3.00 -11.12
CA GLU A 48 7.29 2.07 -11.32
C GLU A 48 7.63 1.33 -10.01
N VAL A 49 7.58 2.03 -8.88
CA VAL A 49 7.82 1.45 -7.55
C VAL A 49 6.67 0.51 -7.19
N GLN A 50 5.43 0.91 -7.43
CA GLN A 50 4.26 0.05 -7.21
C GLN A 50 4.32 -1.21 -8.08
N ASP A 51 4.72 -1.09 -9.34
CA ASP A 51 4.89 -2.22 -10.26
C ASP A 51 6.03 -3.14 -9.83
N ALA A 52 7.14 -2.58 -9.33
CA ALA A 52 8.22 -3.37 -8.74
C ALA A 52 7.77 -4.13 -7.50
N MET A 53 6.90 -3.55 -6.66
CA MET A 53 6.32 -4.23 -5.49
C MET A 53 5.43 -5.41 -5.92
N ILE A 54 4.55 -5.20 -6.89
CA ILE A 54 3.67 -6.24 -7.45
C ILE A 54 4.52 -7.38 -8.05
N LYS A 55 5.58 -7.05 -8.80
CA LYS A 55 6.48 -8.04 -9.39
C LYS A 55 7.25 -8.82 -8.32
N LYS A 56 7.72 -8.14 -7.28
CA LYS A 56 8.48 -8.73 -6.18
C LYS A 56 7.62 -9.73 -5.39
N TRP A 57 6.36 -9.38 -5.12
CA TRP A 57 5.41 -10.25 -4.43
C TRP A 57 4.05 -10.25 -5.14
N PRO A 58 3.87 -11.15 -6.13
CA PRO A 58 2.65 -11.21 -6.91
C PRO A 58 1.42 -11.42 -6.02
N PRO A 59 0.40 -10.53 -6.11
CA PRO A 59 -0.90 -10.72 -5.49
C PRO A 59 -1.81 -11.58 -6.38
N HIS A 60 -2.94 -12.01 -5.82
CA HIS A 60 -3.96 -12.76 -6.57
C HIS A 60 -4.78 -11.84 -7.48
N LYS A 61 -4.94 -10.58 -7.07
CA LYS A 61 -5.70 -9.56 -7.80
C LYS A 61 -5.02 -8.21 -7.67
N VAL A 62 -5.01 -7.47 -8.78
CA VAL A 62 -4.59 -6.06 -8.81
C VAL A 62 -5.79 -5.23 -9.23
N VAL A 63 -6.08 -4.17 -8.50
CA VAL A 63 -7.13 -3.19 -8.83
C VAL A 63 -6.49 -1.82 -8.91
N ALA A 64 -6.76 -1.04 -9.95
CA ALA A 64 -6.29 0.33 -10.07
C ALA A 64 -7.42 1.30 -9.74
N LEU A 65 -7.15 2.27 -8.86
CA LEU A 65 -8.07 3.34 -8.48
C LEU A 65 -7.50 4.70 -8.89
N ASN A 66 -8.37 5.58 -9.37
CA ASN A 66 -8.00 6.97 -9.65
C ASN A 66 -7.99 7.79 -8.35
N SER A 67 -7.03 7.49 -7.48
CA SER A 67 -6.85 8.11 -6.16
C SER A 67 -5.40 8.52 -5.91
N ASP A 68 -5.19 9.37 -4.90
CA ASP A 68 -3.84 9.63 -4.37
C ASP A 68 -3.39 8.51 -3.40
N HIS A 69 -2.24 8.72 -2.75
CA HIS A 69 -1.65 7.78 -1.78
C HIS A 69 -2.60 7.44 -0.61
N CYS A 70 -3.38 8.42 -0.18
CA CYS A 70 -4.33 8.29 0.91
C CYS A 70 -5.73 7.96 0.36
N LEU A 71 -5.83 6.80 -0.29
CA LEU A 71 -7.05 6.27 -0.92
C LEU A 71 -8.32 6.32 -0.07
N PHE A 72 -8.19 6.22 1.25
CA PHE A 72 -9.30 6.33 2.21
C PHE A 72 -9.79 7.77 2.45
N PHE A 73 -9.03 8.78 2.02
CA PHE A 73 -9.45 10.18 1.98
C PHE A 73 -9.83 10.64 0.57
N SER A 74 -9.07 10.24 -0.46
CA SER A 74 -9.26 10.75 -1.81
C SER A 74 -10.28 9.99 -2.66
N ALA A 75 -10.53 8.71 -2.37
CA ALA A 75 -11.53 7.90 -3.08
C ALA A 75 -12.23 6.89 -2.14
N PRO A 76 -12.84 7.34 -1.02
CA PRO A 76 -13.37 6.45 0.00
C PRO A 76 -14.48 5.51 -0.51
N GLU A 77 -15.36 5.97 -1.41
CA GLU A 77 -16.43 5.14 -1.98
C GLU A 77 -15.85 4.04 -2.88
N GLN A 78 -14.96 4.41 -3.81
CA GLN A 78 -14.31 3.46 -4.71
C GLN A 78 -13.49 2.42 -3.93
N PHE A 79 -12.78 2.87 -2.88
CA PHE A 79 -12.05 1.96 -2.02
C PHE A 79 -12.98 1.01 -1.26
N THR A 80 -14.10 1.51 -0.73
CA THR A 80 -15.12 0.68 -0.06
C THR A 80 -15.70 -0.37 -1.00
N GLU A 81 -16.00 -0.01 -2.25
CA GLU A 81 -16.48 -0.96 -3.25
C GLU A 81 -15.47 -2.07 -3.56
N VAL A 82 -14.17 -1.79 -3.49
CA VAL A 82 -13.13 -2.81 -3.66
C VAL A 82 -13.08 -3.76 -2.47
N LEU A 83 -13.31 -3.27 -1.26
CA LEU A 83 -13.29 -4.08 -0.03
C LEU A 83 -14.53 -4.97 0.12
N LEU A 84 -15.68 -4.55 -0.42
CA LEU A 84 -16.95 -5.29 -0.33
C LEU A 84 -17.12 -6.37 -1.41
N LYS A 85 -16.13 -6.54 -2.30
CA LYS A 85 -16.13 -7.53 -3.40
C LYS A 85 -15.19 -8.69 -3.10
#